data_AF-A0A926G4V7-F1
#
_entry.id   AF-A0A926G4V7-F1
#
_cell.length_a   1.000
_cell.length_b   1.000
_cell.length_c   1.000
_cell.angle_alpha   90.00
_cell.angle_beta   90.00
_cell.angle_gamma   90.00
#
_symmetry.space_group_name_H-M   'P 1'
#
loop_
_entity.id
_entity.type
_entity.pdbx_description
1 polymer ?
#
loop_
_entity_poly.entity_id
_entity_poly.type
_entity_poly.pdbx_seq_one_letter_code
_entity_poly.pdbx_strand_id
1 'polypeptide(L)'
;MDRRAFVGNALGSVALGLSPTAAAAADAGGDRPSFAVTPDGLDRWRVRSWDWRDGAWRPRIARLIRTDSRFRLEGRVAAADRPALAEWIGAQSA
;
A
#
# COMPACT_ATOMS: atom_id res chain seq x y z
N MET A 1 -24.31 -28.78 21.33
CA MET A 1 -23.99 -27.57 20.54
C MET A 1 -23.04 -26.72 21.37
N ASP A 2 -21.75 -26.92 21.16
CA ASP A 2 -20.68 -26.27 21.92
C ASP A 2 -20.39 -24.86 21.39
N ARG A 3 -20.55 -23.87 22.26
CA ARG A 3 -20.10 -22.49 22.05
C ARG A 3 -18.62 -22.41 22.41
N ARG A 4 -17.73 -22.73 21.46
CA ARG A 4 -16.30 -22.38 21.58
C ARG A 4 -16.11 -20.92 21.22
N ALA A 5 -16.16 -20.08 22.25
CA ALA A 5 -15.69 -18.70 22.23
C ALA A 5 -14.19 -18.69 21.92
N PHE A 6 -13.82 -18.22 20.73
CA PHE A 6 -12.44 -17.87 20.44
C PHE A 6 -12.17 -16.47 20.99
N VAL A 7 -11.70 -16.43 22.22
CA VAL A 7 -10.97 -15.29 22.79
C VAL A 7 -9.54 -15.38 22.25
N GLY A 8 -9.23 -14.51 21.28
CA GLY A 8 -7.88 -14.30 20.77
C GLY A 8 -7.43 -12.88 21.13
N ASN A 9 -6.68 -12.77 22.22
CA ASN A 9 -6.10 -11.55 22.74
C ASN A 9 -4.93 -11.11 21.83
N ALA A 10 -4.97 -9.90 21.27
CA ALA A 10 -3.75 -9.21 20.80
C ALA A 10 -3.93 -7.69 20.86
N LEU A 11 -3.23 -7.13 21.84
CA LEU A 11 -2.97 -5.73 22.09
C LEU A 11 -2.29 -5.06 20.89
N GLY A 12 -2.54 -3.76 20.69
CA GLY A 12 -1.67 -2.95 19.84
C GLY A 12 -2.31 -1.68 19.30
N SER A 13 -2.70 -0.75 20.17
CA SER A 13 -2.86 0.64 19.75
C SER A 13 -1.50 1.16 19.28
N VAL A 14 -1.36 1.43 17.99
CA VAL A 14 -0.35 2.34 17.47
C VAL A 14 -1.07 3.42 16.68
N ALA A 15 -1.30 4.55 17.35
CA ALA A 15 -1.67 5.78 16.67
C ALA A 15 -0.44 6.24 15.89
N LEU A 16 -0.43 5.98 14.57
CA LEU A 16 0.46 6.65 13.63
C LEU A 16 -0.45 7.28 12.58
N GLY A 17 -0.53 8.62 12.63
CA GLY A 17 -1.34 9.41 11.71
C GLY A 17 -0.96 9.10 10.27
N LEU A 18 -1.91 8.59 9.50
CA LEU A 18 -1.80 8.44 8.05
C LEU A 18 -3.16 8.80 7.44
N SER A 19 -3.10 9.77 6.53
CA SER A 19 -4.21 10.32 5.75
C SER A 19 -5.12 9.24 5.17
N PRO A 20 -6.43 9.49 5.01
CA PRO A 20 -7.34 8.57 4.36
C PRO A 20 -7.00 8.51 2.86
N THR A 21 -6.16 7.55 2.45
CA THR A 21 -6.00 7.18 1.04
C THR A 21 -7.14 6.26 0.64
N ALA A 22 -7.83 6.64 -0.44
CA ALA A 22 -9.04 6.02 -0.96
C ALA A 22 -8.95 4.48 -1.08
N ALA A 23 -9.88 3.80 -0.40
CA ALA A 23 -10.10 2.38 -0.57
C ALA A 23 -10.92 2.15 -1.86
N ALA A 24 -10.30 1.64 -2.91
CA ALA A 24 -10.96 1.29 -4.16
C ALA A 24 -10.96 -0.23 -4.40
N ALA A 25 -12.20 -0.75 -4.50
CA ALA A 25 -12.65 -2.01 -5.09
C ALA A 25 -12.09 -3.33 -4.51
N ALA A 26 -12.87 -3.91 -3.59
CA ALA A 26 -12.83 -5.31 -3.22
C ALA A 26 -13.76 -6.10 -4.15
N ASP A 27 -13.23 -7.06 -4.91
CA ASP A 27 -14.04 -8.16 -5.45
C ASP A 27 -13.20 -9.39 -5.82
N ALA A 28 -13.73 -10.56 -5.45
CA ALA A 28 -13.40 -11.94 -5.81
C ALA A 28 -11.95 -12.45 -5.59
N GLY A 29 -11.55 -12.56 -4.34
CA GLY A 29 -10.29 -13.12 -3.86
C GLY A 29 -9.96 -12.40 -2.56
N GLY A 30 -9.69 -13.11 -1.46
CA GLY A 30 -9.62 -12.54 -0.10
C GLY A 30 -9.04 -11.12 -0.04
N ASP A 31 -9.64 -10.25 0.77
CA ASP A 31 -9.51 -8.79 0.73
C ASP A 31 -8.17 -8.31 0.15
N ARG A 32 -8.23 -7.63 -1.01
CA ARG A 32 -7.04 -7.08 -1.69
C ARG A 32 -6.25 -6.24 -0.69
N PRO A 33 -4.98 -6.58 -0.43
CA PRO A 33 -4.16 -5.79 0.47
C PRO A 33 -3.98 -4.36 -0.06
N SER A 34 -3.95 -3.39 0.85
CA SER A 34 -3.88 -1.97 0.50
C SER A 34 -2.53 -1.59 -0.13
N PHE A 35 -2.61 -0.69 -1.11
CA PHE A 35 -1.47 0.07 -1.61
C PHE A 35 -0.86 0.94 -0.49
N ALA A 36 0.46 1.06 -0.45
CA ALA A 36 1.13 1.90 0.53
C ALA A 36 2.38 2.56 -0.04
N VAL A 37 2.60 3.83 0.31
CA VAL A 37 3.86 4.56 0.10
C VAL A 37 4.37 4.96 1.47
N THR A 38 5.58 4.51 1.81
CA THR A 38 6.17 4.71 3.15
C THR A 38 7.58 5.28 3.00
N PRO A 39 8.01 6.24 3.85
CA PRO A 39 9.36 6.77 3.78
C PRO A 39 10.41 5.67 4.04
N ASP A 40 11.48 5.68 3.25
CA ASP A 40 12.60 4.70 3.26
C ASP A 40 13.97 5.42 3.32
N GLY A 41 13.97 6.74 3.56
CA GLY A 41 15.15 7.59 3.65
C GLY A 41 14.85 9.03 3.23
N LEU A 42 15.86 9.90 3.28
CA LEU A 42 15.76 11.25 2.72
C LEU A 42 15.45 11.16 1.23
N ASP A 43 14.39 11.84 0.81
CA ASP A 43 13.89 11.89 -0.57
C ASP A 43 13.61 10.50 -1.19
N ARG A 44 13.33 9.50 -0.35
CA ARG A 44 13.12 8.12 -0.76
C ARG A 44 11.92 7.50 -0.07
N TRP A 45 11.12 6.80 -0.85
CA TRP A 45 9.95 6.07 -0.37
C TRP A 45 9.94 4.65 -0.93
N ARG A 46 9.51 3.73 -0.10
CA ARG A 46 9.14 2.38 -0.50
C ARG A 46 7.69 2.37 -0.95
N VAL A 47 7.45 1.88 -2.14
CA VAL A 47 6.11 1.70 -2.73
C VAL A 47 5.75 0.23 -2.68
N ARG A 48 4.68 -0.12 -1.96
CA ARG A 48 4.12 -1.47 -1.90
C ARG A 48 2.82 -1.51 -2.69
N SER A 49 2.85 -2.29 -3.76
CA SER A 49 1.71 -2.56 -4.65
C SER A 49 1.40 -4.05 -4.67
N TRP A 50 0.24 -4.45 -5.18
CA TRP A 50 -0.25 -5.83 -5.13
C TRP A 50 -0.76 -6.28 -6.49
N ASP A 51 -0.34 -7.47 -6.89
CA ASP A 51 -0.72 -8.10 -8.15
C ASP A 51 -1.33 -9.47 -7.85
N TRP A 52 -2.43 -9.81 -8.53
CA TRP A 52 -3.06 -11.12 -8.39
C TRP A 52 -2.36 -12.11 -9.32
N ARG A 53 -1.61 -13.07 -8.76
CA ARG A 53 -0.89 -14.10 -9.53
C ARG A 53 -1.00 -15.45 -8.85
N ASP A 54 -1.28 -16.47 -9.64
CA ASP A 54 -1.38 -17.87 -9.18
C ASP A 54 -2.35 -18.06 -8.02
N GLY A 55 -3.50 -17.38 -8.08
CA GLY A 55 -4.56 -17.48 -7.06
C GLY A 55 -4.26 -16.79 -5.73
N ALA A 56 -3.22 -15.93 -5.68
CA ALA A 56 -2.87 -15.19 -4.48
C ALA A 56 -2.41 -13.75 -4.78
N TRP A 57 -2.61 -12.85 -3.81
CA TRP A 57 -2.02 -11.52 -3.83
C TRP A 57 -0.51 -11.61 -3.61
N ARG A 58 0.27 -11.11 -4.58
CA ARG A 58 1.72 -11.03 -4.51
C ARG A 58 2.16 -9.57 -4.37
N PRO A 59 2.98 -9.22 -3.36
CA PRO A 59 3.48 -7.87 -3.24
C PRO A 59 4.51 -7.57 -4.33
N ARG A 60 4.42 -6.38 -4.90
CA ARG A 60 5.43 -5.77 -5.76
C ARG A 60 5.99 -4.55 -5.04
N ILE A 61 7.28 -4.61 -4.73
CA ILE A 61 7.99 -3.53 -4.07
C ILE A 61 8.75 -2.74 -5.12
N ALA A 62 8.47 -1.44 -5.17
CA ALA A 62 9.22 -0.47 -5.95
C ALA A 62 9.78 0.60 -5.00
N ARG A 63 10.73 1.40 -5.49
CA ARG A 63 11.29 2.53 -4.76
C ARG A 63 10.99 3.80 -5.54
N LEU A 64 10.46 4.79 -4.85
CA LEU A 64 10.25 6.12 -5.38
C LEU A 64 11.34 7.03 -4.82
N ILE A 65 11.99 7.78 -5.69
CA ILE A 65 13.10 8.67 -5.33
C ILE A 65 12.74 10.06 -5.84
N ARG A 66 12.79 11.08 -4.99
CA ARG A 66 12.68 12.47 -5.42
C ARG A 66 14.06 12.94 -5.89
N THR A 67 14.09 13.50 -7.09
CA THR A 67 15.26 14.09 -7.71
C THR A 67 14.87 15.49 -8.13
N ASP A 68 15.41 16.51 -7.44
CA ASP A 68 15.02 17.91 -7.61
C ASP A 68 13.49 18.09 -7.46
N SER A 69 12.83 18.59 -8.51
CA SER A 69 11.38 18.80 -8.57
C SER A 69 10.62 17.61 -9.17
N ARG A 70 11.24 16.44 -9.34
CA ARG A 70 10.64 15.27 -10.00
C ARG A 70 10.71 14.03 -9.12
N PHE A 71 9.87 13.06 -9.44
CA PHE A 71 9.93 11.72 -8.87
C PHE A 71 10.37 10.70 -9.92
N ARG A 72 11.29 9.83 -9.54
CA ARG A 72 11.75 8.67 -10.31
C ARG A 72 11.28 7.40 -9.62
N LEU A 73 10.63 6.52 -10.36
CA LEU A 73 10.23 5.19 -9.88
C LEU A 73 11.26 4.14 -10.34
N GLU A 74 11.82 3.42 -9.38
CA GLU A 74 12.65 2.24 -9.60
C GLU A 74 11.83 0.98 -9.31
N GLY A 75 11.71 0.12 -10.33
CA GLY A 75 10.89 -1.08 -10.26
C GLY A 75 9.53 -0.91 -10.94
N ARG A 76 8.60 -1.82 -10.64
CA ARG A 76 7.27 -1.85 -11.26
C ARG A 76 6.18 -1.87 -10.20
N VAL A 77 5.16 -1.05 -10.44
CA VAL A 77 3.92 -1.02 -9.68
C VAL A 77 2.83 -1.73 -10.46
N ALA A 78 1.99 -2.49 -9.75
CA ALA A 78 0.84 -3.17 -10.33
C ALA A 78 -0.05 -2.17 -11.08
N ALA A 79 -0.60 -2.56 -12.23
CA ALA A 79 -1.37 -1.64 -13.08
C ALA A 79 -2.55 -1.00 -12.31
N ALA A 80 -3.21 -1.80 -11.46
CA ALA A 80 -4.31 -1.37 -10.62
C ALA A 80 -3.93 -0.41 -9.47
N ASP A 81 -2.64 -0.22 -9.19
CA ASP A 81 -2.13 0.70 -8.16
C ASP A 81 -1.49 1.97 -8.74
N ARG A 82 -1.34 2.06 -10.08
CA ARG A 82 -0.76 3.24 -10.74
C ARG A 82 -1.55 4.54 -10.48
N PRO A 83 -2.89 4.56 -10.48
CA PRO A 83 -3.65 5.79 -10.19
C PRO A 83 -3.37 6.31 -8.77
N ALA A 84 -3.36 5.42 -7.77
CA ALA A 84 -3.07 5.79 -6.38
C ALA A 84 -1.64 6.33 -6.20
N LEU A 85 -0.65 5.77 -6.92
CA LEU A 85 0.69 6.32 -6.93
C LEU A 85 0.74 7.72 -7.58
N ALA A 86 0.03 7.94 -8.69
CA ALA A 86 -0.01 9.23 -9.37
C ALA A 86 -0.66 10.32 -8.51
N GLU A 87 -1.77 9.98 -7.83
CA GLU A 87 -2.44 10.85 -6.87
C GLU A 87 -1.48 11.25 -5.73
N TRP A 88 -0.76 10.28 -5.16
CA TRP A 88 0.22 10.54 -4.11
C TRP A 88 1.33 11.48 -4.61
N ILE A 89 1.88 11.27 -5.81
CA ILE A 89 2.92 12.14 -6.40
C ILE A 89 2.38 13.57 -6.60
N GLY A 90 1.15 13.70 -7.10
CA GLY A 90 0.47 15.00 -7.25
C GLY A 90 0.36 15.74 -5.92
N ALA A 91 -0.06 15.04 -4.86
CA ALA A 91 -0.20 15.62 -3.53
C ALA A 91 1.13 16.09 -2.91
N GLN A 92 2.27 15.53 -3.31
CA GLN A 92 3.59 15.97 -2.85
C GLN A 92 4.17 17.14 -3.65
N SER A 93 3.56 17.47 -4.80
CA SER A 93 4.06 18.48 -5.73
C SER A 93 3.27 19.79 -5.69
N ALA A 94 2.15 19.79 -4.97
CA ALA A 94 1.32 20.97 -4.68
C ALA A 94 1.83 21.70 -3.44
#